data_AF-A0A162TSD3-F1
#
_entry.id   AF-A0A162TSD3-F1
#
_cell.length_a   1.000
_cell.length_b   1.000
_cell.length_c   1.000
_cell.angle_alpha   90.00
_cell.angle_beta   90.00
_cell.angle_gamma   90.00
#
_symmetry.space_group_name_H-M   'P 1'
#
loop_
_entity.id
_entity.type
_entity.pdbx_description
1 polymer ?
#
loop_
_entity_poly.entity_id
_entity_poly.type
_entity_poly.pdbx_seq_one_letter_code
_entity_poly.pdbx_strand_id
1 'polypeptide(L)'
;MFLRNNLLILCILLVEFVHRCRAPPVEQEEADPFAIPPALEILKTIVLGYMAHVLTVRPETGIGPYSTESRRLGCFAFPVMGIGFAAQSIYFAIYGDNILGISKFKQMLKKYDEETRNSYAKGGENINVNPGSSLFSETFKSNNQKEFNATHQTSNVESFLERTSSLRDWLVESMRANGVYTKEYDNAPYLAALLHTMDPKDAKKVKQCILNENILLGFDSSTYKPLKEHFVKVTKDLSVSGPGSLAEYQTTVRPSYVRYLSISMLNQLTASYNVDDTSYFEVCVTLGQIFFTVVECMEIDGDKWAKVVMIIYTAMSVFQVTSLFALHKQSMPFTVYYDQDLSWQKLIEDRGIYVIKDVKRILFPHKYAPKPLTPTGIVYSGWVYPTSCVLFILERREFELDRRRLLIDIYGNRVHGIFSILGMGVSPLVCIWADYKSQSITKWLVIGWMVAPVVFHCGIAIQNGTIGYNFLVRSTWFIFISLLSLGCLLTATVFGYIPDYANSFL
;
A
#
# COMPACT_ATOMS: atom_id res chain seq x y z
N MET A 1 -17.37 13.15 5.07
CA MET A 1 -18.34 13.87 4.22
C MET A 1 -17.67 14.46 2.98
N PHE A 2 -16.53 15.16 3.11
CA PHE A 2 -15.79 15.79 1.99
C PHE A 2 -15.42 14.83 0.83
N LEU A 3 -14.91 13.62 1.13
CA LEU A 3 -14.58 12.61 0.11
C LEU A 3 -15.78 12.03 -0.63
N ARG A 4 -16.97 11.99 -0.01
CA ARG A 4 -18.19 11.48 -0.68
C ARG A 4 -18.62 12.43 -1.80
N ASN A 5 -18.44 13.74 -1.58
CA ASN A 5 -18.71 14.76 -2.58
C ASN A 5 -17.64 14.76 -3.68
N ASN A 6 -16.36 14.58 -3.34
CA ASN A 6 -15.28 14.51 -4.34
C ASN A 6 -15.38 13.28 -5.24
N LEU A 7 -15.76 12.11 -4.70
CA LEU A 7 -16.02 10.92 -5.50
C LEU A 7 -17.22 11.11 -6.44
N LEU A 8 -18.29 11.75 -5.95
CA LEU A 8 -19.46 12.07 -6.76
C LEU A 8 -19.11 13.03 -7.90
N ILE A 9 -18.35 14.08 -7.60
CA ILE A 9 -17.86 15.05 -8.60
C ILE A 9 -16.97 14.34 -9.63
N LEU A 10 -16.06 13.45 -9.20
CA LEU A 10 -15.26 12.64 -10.10
C LEU A 10 -16.13 11.75 -10.99
N CYS A 11 -17.14 11.09 -10.44
CA CYS A 11 -18.08 10.27 -11.21
C CYS A 11 -18.88 11.11 -12.21
N ILE A 12 -19.34 12.31 -11.84
CA ILE A 12 -20.04 13.23 -12.74
C ILE A 12 -19.11 13.68 -13.88
N LEU A 13 -17.88 14.07 -13.55
CA LEU A 13 -16.87 14.46 -14.54
C LEU A 13 -16.52 13.29 -15.47
N LEU A 14 -16.39 12.07 -14.95
CA LEU A 14 -16.17 10.87 -15.76
C LEU A 14 -17.35 10.59 -16.69
N VAL A 15 -18.60 10.69 -16.21
CA VAL A 15 -19.79 10.48 -17.04
C VAL A 15 -19.88 11.52 -18.16
N GLU A 16 -19.62 12.79 -17.84
CA GLU A 16 -19.69 13.87 -18.81
C GLU A 16 -18.54 13.80 -19.83
N PHE A 17 -17.35 13.43 -19.38
CA PHE A 17 -16.19 13.17 -20.24
C PHE A 17 -16.48 12.03 -21.22
N VAL A 18 -16.96 10.91 -20.71
CA VAL A 18 -17.27 9.72 -21.52
C VAL A 18 -18.34 10.01 -22.57
N HIS A 19 -19.33 10.87 -22.27
CA HIS A 19 -20.36 11.24 -23.25
C HIS A 19 -19.80 12.05 -24.43
N ARG A 20 -18.74 12.84 -24.20
CA ARG A 20 -18.02 13.59 -25.24
C ARG A 20 -17.00 12.74 -26.00
N CYS A 21 -16.55 11.62 -25.43
CA CYS A 21 -15.70 10.65 -26.13
C CYS A 21 -16.47 9.76 -27.14
N ARG A 22 -17.76 9.99 -27.39
CA ARG A 22 -18.48 9.33 -28.48
C ARG A 22 -17.90 9.81 -29.81
N ALA A 23 -17.07 8.97 -30.43
CA ALA A 23 -16.50 9.27 -31.74
C ALA A 23 -17.62 9.52 -32.76
N PRO A 24 -17.56 10.60 -33.56
CA PRO A 24 -18.31 10.65 -34.80
C PRO A 24 -17.87 9.48 -35.70
N PRO A 25 -18.75 8.97 -36.58
CA PRO A 25 -18.36 7.97 -37.56
C PRO A 25 -17.23 8.53 -38.43
N VAL A 26 -16.18 7.74 -38.65
CA VAL A 26 -15.03 8.13 -39.48
C VAL A 26 -15.53 8.33 -40.91
N GLU A 27 -15.51 9.57 -41.40
CA GLU A 27 -15.67 9.85 -42.82
C GLU A 27 -14.33 9.49 -43.51
N GLN A 28 -14.37 8.50 -44.39
CA GLN A 28 -13.20 8.01 -45.13
C GLN A 28 -12.87 8.99 -46.26
N GLU A 29 -12.17 10.08 -45.97
CA GLU A 29 -11.49 10.84 -47.02
C GLU A 29 -10.18 10.13 -47.41
N GLU A 30 -9.85 10.16 -48.71
CA GLU A 30 -8.71 9.45 -49.31
C GLU A 30 -7.40 9.77 -48.57
N ALA A 31 -6.92 8.83 -47.76
CA ALA A 31 -5.74 9.02 -46.93
C ALA A 31 -4.46 9.13 -47.79
N ASP A 32 -3.64 10.15 -47.50
CA ASP A 32 -2.33 10.35 -48.11
C ASP A 32 -1.43 9.11 -47.87
N PRO A 33 -0.96 8.42 -48.93
CA PRO A 33 -0.14 7.21 -48.80
C PRO A 33 1.22 7.44 -48.13
N PHE A 34 1.63 8.70 -47.91
CA PHE A 34 2.85 9.06 -47.21
C PHE A 34 2.66 9.47 -45.75
N ALA A 35 1.42 9.55 -45.26
CA ALA A 35 1.17 9.81 -43.84
C ALA A 35 1.69 8.64 -42.99
N ILE A 36 2.28 8.96 -41.82
CA ILE A 36 2.55 7.94 -40.80
C ILE A 36 1.22 7.20 -40.57
N PRO A 37 1.18 5.85 -40.67
CA PRO A 37 -0.06 5.13 -40.49
C PRO A 37 -0.66 5.55 -39.14
N PRO A 38 -1.93 5.98 -39.07
CA PRO A 38 -2.56 6.39 -37.81
C PRO A 38 -2.34 5.36 -36.69
N ALA A 39 -2.32 4.08 -37.05
CA ALA A 39 -1.95 2.97 -36.17
C ALA A 39 -0.59 3.13 -35.44
N LEU A 40 0.44 3.71 -36.07
CA LEU A 40 1.75 3.96 -35.46
C LEU A 40 1.71 5.09 -34.43
N GLU A 41 1.00 6.18 -34.71
CA GLU A 41 0.85 7.29 -33.76
C GLU A 41 0.11 6.83 -32.51
N ILE A 42 -0.94 6.05 -32.69
CA ILE A 42 -1.70 5.48 -31.59
C ILE A 42 -0.90 4.42 -30.84
N LEU A 43 -0.16 3.56 -31.55
CA LEU A 43 0.74 2.61 -30.89
C LEU A 43 1.76 3.36 -30.03
N LYS A 44 2.29 4.49 -30.51
CA LYS A 44 3.15 5.37 -29.72
C LYS A 44 2.41 5.95 -28.52
N THR A 45 1.18 6.46 -28.68
CA THR A 45 0.33 6.96 -27.58
C THR A 45 0.11 5.89 -26.51
N ILE A 46 -0.21 4.66 -26.90
CA ILE A 46 -0.40 3.54 -25.99
C ILE A 46 0.92 3.18 -25.31
N VAL A 47 2.01 2.97 -26.05
CA VAL A 47 3.32 2.62 -25.47
C VAL A 47 3.80 3.70 -24.51
N LEU A 48 3.65 4.99 -24.84
CA LEU A 48 3.99 6.10 -23.95
C LEU A 48 3.10 6.12 -22.70
N GLY A 49 1.78 5.92 -22.86
CA GLY A 49 0.85 5.79 -21.75
C GLY A 49 1.19 4.62 -20.83
N TYR A 50 1.65 3.50 -21.39
CA TYR A 50 2.14 2.34 -20.66
C TYR A 50 3.42 2.62 -19.89
N MET A 51 4.41 3.21 -20.55
CA MET A 51 5.68 3.54 -19.91
C MET A 51 5.45 4.55 -18.78
N ALA A 52 4.63 5.57 -19.01
CA ALA A 52 4.21 6.51 -17.97
C ALA A 52 3.51 5.79 -16.82
N HIS A 53 2.55 4.90 -17.12
CA HIS A 53 1.86 4.10 -16.10
C HIS A 53 2.85 3.31 -15.24
N VAL A 54 3.76 2.54 -15.87
CA VAL A 54 4.75 1.72 -15.18
C VAL A 54 5.68 2.56 -14.30
N LEU A 55 6.11 3.72 -14.77
CA LEU A 55 6.94 4.63 -13.98
C LEU A 55 6.23 5.14 -12.73
N THR A 56 4.91 5.28 -12.81
CA THR A 56 4.05 5.80 -11.73
C THR A 56 3.57 4.71 -10.77
N VAL A 57 3.76 3.43 -11.11
CA VAL A 57 3.56 2.32 -10.16
C VAL A 57 4.51 2.53 -8.99
N ARG A 58 3.92 2.57 -7.79
CA ARG A 58 4.64 2.76 -6.54
C ARG A 58 5.75 1.72 -6.38
N PRO A 59 7.00 2.14 -6.11
CA PRO A 59 8.08 1.21 -5.82
C PRO A 59 7.82 0.52 -4.48
N GLU A 60 8.20 -0.75 -4.42
CA GLU A 60 8.27 -1.52 -3.19
C GLU A 60 9.68 -1.37 -2.63
N THR A 61 9.80 -0.58 -1.56
CA THR A 61 11.08 -0.28 -0.90
C THR A 61 11.36 -1.22 0.28
N GLY A 62 10.35 -1.92 0.79
CA GLY A 62 10.47 -2.90 1.87
C GLY A 62 10.86 -4.32 1.43
N ILE A 63 10.83 -5.26 2.38
CA ILE A 63 11.08 -6.68 2.11
C ILE A 63 9.78 -7.34 1.65
N GLY A 64 9.58 -7.31 0.34
CA GLY A 64 8.42 -7.83 -0.35
C GLY A 64 8.60 -9.22 -0.97
N PRO A 65 7.50 -9.91 -1.32
CA PRO A 65 7.54 -11.10 -2.18
C PRO A 65 7.88 -10.76 -3.65
N TYR A 66 7.71 -9.49 -4.05
CA TYR A 66 7.98 -9.03 -5.41
C TYR A 66 8.93 -7.82 -5.37
N SER A 67 9.88 -7.77 -6.30
CA SER A 67 10.69 -6.55 -6.48
C SER A 67 9.86 -5.44 -7.15
N THR A 68 10.34 -4.20 -7.05
CA THR A 68 9.73 -3.05 -7.74
C THR A 68 9.61 -3.31 -9.25
N GLU A 69 10.65 -3.86 -9.86
CA GLU A 69 10.72 -4.20 -11.29
C GLU A 69 9.70 -5.29 -11.62
N SER A 70 9.57 -6.30 -10.76
CA SER A 70 8.60 -7.38 -10.93
C SER A 70 7.16 -6.86 -10.89
N ARG A 71 6.86 -5.93 -9.97
CA ARG A 71 5.54 -5.28 -9.90
C ARG A 71 5.27 -4.39 -11.09
N ARG A 72 6.26 -3.61 -11.50
CA ARG A 72 6.22 -2.75 -12.69
C ARG A 72 5.99 -3.56 -13.95
N LEU A 73 6.72 -4.66 -14.14
CA LEU A 73 6.53 -5.60 -15.25
C LEU A 73 5.14 -6.26 -15.19
N GLY A 74 4.66 -6.61 -14.00
CA GLY A 74 3.30 -7.09 -13.80
C GLY A 74 2.25 -6.07 -14.23
N CYS A 75 2.37 -4.81 -13.82
CA CYS A 75 1.46 -3.73 -14.22
C CYS A 75 1.61 -3.37 -15.70
N PHE A 76 2.79 -3.56 -16.28
CA PHE A 76 2.99 -3.47 -17.72
C PHE A 76 2.21 -4.58 -18.43
N ALA A 77 2.35 -5.85 -18.04
CA ALA A 77 1.61 -6.94 -18.67
C ALA A 77 0.09 -6.86 -18.42
N PHE A 78 -0.29 -6.34 -17.25
CA PHE A 78 -1.66 -6.30 -16.75
C PHE A 78 -1.94 -4.95 -16.07
N PRO A 79 -2.27 -3.90 -16.84
CA PRO A 79 -2.49 -2.54 -16.32
C PRO A 79 -3.53 -2.47 -15.20
N VAL A 80 -4.55 -3.34 -15.27
CA VAL A 80 -5.61 -3.44 -14.26
C VAL A 80 -5.08 -3.80 -12.86
N MET A 81 -3.95 -4.50 -12.75
CA MET A 81 -3.28 -4.74 -11.46
C MET A 81 -2.82 -3.44 -10.79
N GLY A 82 -2.48 -2.43 -11.59
CA GLY A 82 -2.16 -1.08 -11.11
C GLY A 82 -3.31 -0.47 -10.31
N ILE A 83 -4.57 -0.67 -10.75
CA ILE A 83 -5.76 -0.21 -10.01
C ILE A 83 -5.81 -0.88 -8.64
N GLY A 84 -5.57 -2.19 -8.57
CA GLY A 84 -5.56 -2.93 -7.32
C GLY A 84 -4.54 -2.37 -6.32
N PHE A 85 -3.31 -2.07 -6.77
CA PHE A 85 -2.28 -1.47 -5.92
C PHE A 85 -2.62 -0.05 -5.48
N ALA A 86 -3.17 0.77 -6.38
CA ALA A 86 -3.60 2.12 -6.07
C ALA A 86 -4.75 2.11 -5.04
N ALA A 87 -5.75 1.26 -5.25
CA ALA A 87 -6.89 1.09 -4.35
C ALA A 87 -6.47 0.60 -2.96
N GLN A 88 -5.53 -0.34 -2.89
CA GLN A 88 -4.96 -0.80 -1.62
C GLN A 88 -4.29 0.35 -0.86
N SER A 89 -3.50 1.18 -1.55
CA SER A 89 -2.82 2.33 -0.94
C SER A 89 -3.83 3.38 -0.43
N ILE A 90 -4.89 3.64 -1.21
CA ILE A 90 -6.01 4.51 -0.80
C ILE A 90 -6.72 3.93 0.43
N TYR A 91 -6.99 2.62 0.43
CA TYR A 91 -7.60 1.92 1.55
C TYR A 91 -6.75 2.06 2.82
N PHE A 92 -5.44 1.83 2.73
CA PHE A 92 -4.53 2.02 3.86
C PHE A 92 -4.52 3.45 4.38
N ALA A 93 -4.55 4.45 3.51
CA ALA A 93 -4.64 5.85 3.93
C ALA A 93 -5.96 6.16 4.69
N ILE A 94 -7.10 5.69 4.18
CA ILE A 94 -8.43 5.94 4.75
C ILE A 94 -8.61 5.20 6.08
N TYR A 95 -8.27 3.92 6.10
CA TYR A 95 -8.49 3.04 7.26
C TYR A 95 -7.26 2.93 8.16
N GLY A 96 -6.26 3.79 7.98
CA GLY A 96 -4.99 3.73 8.70
C GLY A 96 -5.16 3.70 10.22
N ASP A 97 -6.05 4.50 10.79
CA ASP A 97 -6.29 4.48 12.25
C ASP A 97 -6.90 3.16 12.74
N ASN A 98 -7.71 2.49 11.91
CA ASN A 98 -8.27 1.18 12.23
C ASN A 98 -7.21 0.08 12.09
N ILE A 99 -6.36 0.16 11.07
CA ILE A 99 -5.25 -0.78 10.83
C ILE A 99 -4.26 -0.73 11.99
N LEU A 100 -3.87 0.47 12.43
CA LEU A 100 -3.03 0.68 13.61
C LEU A 100 -3.79 0.43 14.92
N GLY A 101 -5.12 0.28 14.87
CA GLY A 101 -6.00 0.08 16.02
C GLY A 101 -5.99 1.25 17.01
N ILE A 102 -5.77 2.46 16.51
CA ILE A 102 -5.78 3.73 17.25
C ILE A 102 -7.07 4.55 17.05
N SER A 103 -7.99 4.11 16.17
CA SER A 103 -9.23 4.84 15.88
C SER A 103 -10.11 5.09 17.10
N LYS A 104 -10.12 4.16 18.07
CA LYS A 104 -10.86 4.27 19.33
C LYS A 104 -10.43 5.45 20.21
N PHE A 105 -9.20 5.95 20.06
CA PHE A 105 -8.67 7.05 20.87
C PHE A 105 -9.06 8.42 20.35
N LYS A 106 -9.58 8.54 19.12
CA LYS A 106 -9.85 9.84 18.47
C LYS A 106 -10.80 10.73 19.27
N GLN A 107 -11.83 10.15 19.89
CA GLN A 107 -12.76 10.90 20.74
C GLN A 107 -12.11 11.33 22.06
N MET A 108 -11.28 10.48 22.64
CA MET A 108 -10.56 10.76 23.90
C MET A 108 -9.53 11.85 23.68
N LEU A 109 -8.74 11.78 22.60
CA LEU A 109 -7.76 12.81 22.23
C LEU A 109 -8.42 14.18 22.03
N LYS A 110 -9.59 14.21 21.37
CA LYS A 110 -10.35 15.47 21.22
C LYS A 110 -10.76 16.06 22.58
N LYS A 111 -11.22 15.21 23.51
CA LYS A 111 -11.58 15.62 24.87
C LYS A 111 -10.35 16.14 25.64
N TYR A 112 -9.21 15.48 25.51
CA TYR A 112 -7.94 15.93 26.10
C TYR A 112 -7.55 17.33 25.62
N ASP A 113 -7.67 17.60 24.31
CA ASP A 113 -7.36 18.92 23.74
C ASP A 113 -8.31 20.01 24.28
N GLU A 114 -9.59 19.69 24.46
CA GLU A 114 -10.59 20.59 25.05
C GLU A 114 -10.29 20.89 26.53
N GLU A 115 -9.97 19.87 27.33
CA GLU A 115 -9.59 20.02 28.75
C GLU A 115 -8.31 20.83 28.94
N THR A 116 -7.31 20.55 28.10
CA THR A 116 -6.03 21.26 28.09
C THR A 116 -6.24 22.73 27.76
N ARG A 117 -7.02 23.05 26.72
CA ARG A 117 -7.35 24.43 26.33
C ARG A 117 -8.10 25.18 27.43
N ASN A 118 -9.07 24.54 28.08
CA ASN A 118 -9.85 25.14 29.16
C ASN A 118 -8.99 25.42 30.41
N SER A 119 -8.00 24.56 30.68
CA SER A 119 -7.07 24.73 31.80
C SER A 119 -6.16 25.95 31.58
N TYR A 120 -5.66 26.14 30.36
CA TYR A 120 -4.90 27.34 30.00
C TYR A 120 -5.74 28.62 30.04
N ALA A 121 -6.99 28.57 29.57
CA ALA A 121 -7.89 29.73 29.61
C ALA A 121 -8.19 30.20 31.04
N LYS A 122 -8.30 29.27 32.01
CA LYS A 122 -8.54 29.59 33.43
C LYS A 122 -7.29 30.06 34.17
N GLY A 123 -6.10 29.62 33.77
CA GLY A 123 -4.82 30.03 34.38
C GLY A 123 -4.26 31.36 33.84
N GLY A 124 -4.83 31.88 32.74
CA GLY A 124 -4.30 33.01 31.97
C GLY A 124 -4.64 34.41 32.47
N GLU A 125 -5.38 34.59 33.57
CA GLU A 125 -5.66 35.93 34.08
C GLU A 125 -4.44 36.66 34.67
N ASN A 126 -3.28 36.00 34.84
CA ASN A 126 -2.07 36.65 35.39
C ASN A 126 -0.72 36.29 34.75
N ILE A 127 -0.67 35.50 33.67
CA ILE A 127 0.62 35.14 33.04
C ILE A 127 0.55 35.42 31.55
N ASN A 128 1.28 36.45 31.14
CA ASN A 128 1.47 36.88 29.76
C ASN A 128 2.33 35.85 29.00
N VAL A 129 1.79 34.65 28.76
CA VAL A 129 2.44 33.59 27.98
C VAL A 129 2.10 33.81 26.51
N ASN A 130 3.13 34.03 25.69
CA ASN A 130 2.99 34.15 24.24
C ASN A 130 2.22 32.94 23.66
N PRO A 131 1.05 33.15 23.02
CA PRO A 131 0.21 32.08 22.50
C PRO A 131 0.73 31.62 21.14
N GLY A 132 1.88 30.93 21.13
CA GLY A 132 2.55 30.44 19.92
C GLY A 132 2.23 29.00 19.50
N SER A 133 1.27 28.32 20.14
CA SER A 133 0.95 26.92 19.82
C SER A 133 -0.55 26.64 19.69
N SER A 134 -1.33 27.64 19.25
CA SER A 134 -2.72 27.39 18.86
C SER A 134 -2.71 26.55 17.56
N LEU A 135 -3.02 25.26 17.73
CA LEU A 135 -2.86 24.18 16.75
C LEU A 135 -3.76 24.29 15.49
N PHE A 136 -4.39 25.44 15.22
CA PHE A 136 -5.34 25.58 14.11
C PHE A 136 -5.36 26.91 13.37
N SER A 137 -4.46 27.86 13.62
CA SER A 137 -4.46 29.09 12.86
C SER A 137 -3.09 29.77 12.79
N GLU A 138 -2.18 29.24 11.97
CA GLU A 138 -1.06 30.06 11.51
C GLU A 138 -0.72 29.80 10.04
N THR A 139 -1.12 30.79 9.24
CA THR A 139 -0.75 31.04 7.87
C THR A 139 0.77 31.21 7.77
N PHE A 140 1.37 30.49 6.82
CA PHE A 140 2.78 30.54 6.45
C PHE A 140 3.39 31.95 6.49
N LYS A 141 4.33 32.18 7.43
CA LYS A 141 5.45 33.09 7.21
C LYS A 141 6.76 32.32 7.35
N SER A 142 7.50 32.39 6.26
CA SER A 142 8.66 31.59 5.89
C SER A 142 9.98 32.24 6.35
N ASN A 143 10.97 31.37 6.52
CA ASN A 143 12.41 31.61 6.47
C ASN A 143 13.04 32.47 7.57
N ASN A 144 13.54 31.79 8.59
CA ASN A 144 14.86 32.07 9.14
C ASN A 144 15.61 30.75 9.31
N GLN A 145 16.74 30.61 8.59
CA GLN A 145 17.75 29.58 8.81
C GLN A 145 18.26 29.73 10.26
N LYS A 146 17.79 28.85 11.16
CA LYS A 146 18.38 28.73 12.49
C LYS A 146 19.57 27.78 12.41
N GLU A 147 20.72 28.28 12.82
CA GLU A 147 21.93 27.53 13.11
C GLU A 147 21.60 26.39 14.10
N PHE A 148 22.06 25.18 13.78
CA PHE A 148 21.66 23.95 14.43
C PHE A 148 22.52 23.69 15.68
N ASN A 149 22.09 24.20 16.84
CA ASN A 149 22.73 23.91 18.13
C ASN A 149 22.29 22.53 18.66
N ALA A 150 23.17 21.53 18.59
CA ALA A 150 22.90 20.14 19.00
C ALA A 150 22.42 19.99 20.47
N THR A 151 22.85 20.88 21.37
CA THR A 151 22.49 20.85 22.80
C THR A 151 21.03 21.23 23.07
N HIS A 152 20.39 22.01 22.19
CA HIS A 152 18.96 22.34 22.30
C HIS A 152 18.05 21.20 21.83
N GLN A 153 18.60 20.23 21.10
CA GLN A 153 17.81 19.14 20.52
C GLN A 153 17.50 18.04 21.54
N THR A 154 18.44 17.74 22.46
CA THR A 154 18.27 16.67 23.45
C THR A 154 17.18 16.99 24.48
N SER A 155 17.15 18.21 25.02
CA SER A 155 16.11 18.64 25.98
C SER A 155 14.70 18.69 25.36
N ASN A 156 14.62 18.94 24.06
CA ASN A 156 13.35 18.91 23.34
C ASN A 156 12.83 17.46 23.17
N VAL A 157 13.71 16.49 22.94
CA VAL A 157 13.31 15.07 22.82
C VAL A 157 12.80 14.53 24.15
N GLU A 158 13.48 14.80 25.27
CA GLU A 158 13.05 14.32 26.58
C GLU A 158 11.67 14.88 26.97
N SER A 159 11.48 16.20 26.84
CA SER A 159 10.18 16.85 27.11
C SER A 159 9.07 16.38 26.16
N PHE A 160 9.40 16.03 24.92
CA PHE A 160 8.46 15.40 23.98
C PHE A 160 8.03 14.00 24.44
N LEU A 161 8.98 13.16 24.85
CA LEU A 161 8.70 11.79 25.32
C LEU A 161 7.96 11.77 26.66
N GLU A 162 8.25 12.73 27.53
CA GLU A 162 7.53 12.93 28.79
C GLU A 162 6.06 13.28 28.51
N ARG A 163 5.80 14.29 27.66
CA ARG A 163 4.42 14.64 27.24
C ARG A 163 3.68 13.47 26.61
N THR A 164 4.37 12.70 25.76
CA THR A 164 3.80 11.49 25.14
C THR A 164 3.41 10.46 26.20
N SER A 165 4.25 10.26 27.21
CA SER A 165 4.00 9.30 28.30
C SER A 165 2.85 9.76 29.21
N SER A 166 2.78 11.05 29.54
CA SER A 166 1.66 11.62 30.30
C SER A 166 0.33 11.49 29.55
N LEU A 167 0.32 11.77 28.24
CA LEU A 167 -0.87 11.61 27.41
C LEU A 167 -1.30 10.14 27.29
N ARG A 168 -0.34 9.21 27.15
CA ARG A 168 -0.62 7.76 27.21
C ARG A 168 -1.32 7.40 28.53
N ASP A 169 -0.81 7.86 29.67
CA ASP A 169 -1.39 7.53 30.98
C ASP A 169 -2.82 8.04 31.10
N TRP A 170 -3.06 9.28 30.66
CA TRP A 170 -4.40 9.85 30.58
C TRP A 170 -5.34 9.06 29.67
N LEU A 171 -4.85 8.57 28.51
CA LEU A 171 -5.63 7.73 27.60
C LEU A 171 -5.98 6.38 28.24
N VAL A 172 -5.03 5.75 28.92
CA VAL A 172 -5.24 4.46 29.62
C VAL A 172 -6.26 4.62 30.76
N GLU A 173 -6.14 5.69 31.54
CA GLU A 173 -7.09 6.01 32.60
C GLU A 173 -8.49 6.30 32.04
N SER A 174 -8.58 7.12 30.99
CA SER A 174 -9.83 7.42 30.28
C SER A 174 -10.47 6.17 29.69
N MET A 175 -9.68 5.24 29.16
CA MET A 175 -10.18 3.96 28.67
C MET A 175 -10.76 3.11 29.80
N ARG A 176 -10.05 3.03 30.93
CA ARG A 176 -10.51 2.30 32.13
C ARG A 176 -11.83 2.89 32.65
N ALA A 177 -11.95 4.21 32.70
CA ALA A 177 -13.18 4.90 33.10
C ALA A 177 -14.37 4.60 32.17
N ASN A 178 -14.11 4.33 30.88
CA ASN A 178 -15.13 3.95 29.90
C ASN A 178 -15.35 2.42 29.79
N GLY A 179 -14.80 1.62 30.70
CA GLY A 179 -14.93 0.17 30.69
C GLY A 179 -14.19 -0.52 29.54
N VAL A 180 -13.25 0.16 28.89
CA VAL A 180 -12.44 -0.41 27.81
C VAL A 180 -11.07 -0.80 28.36
N TYR A 181 -10.77 -2.10 28.35
CA TYR A 181 -9.49 -2.60 28.84
C TYR A 181 -8.43 -2.58 27.73
N THR A 182 -7.25 -2.04 28.05
CA THR A 182 -6.03 -2.19 27.25
C THR A 182 -5.32 -3.46 27.68
N LYS A 183 -4.93 -4.25 26.69
CA LYS A 183 -4.11 -5.44 26.87
C LYS A 183 -2.68 -5.03 27.29
N GLU A 184 -2.04 -5.81 28.15
CA GLU A 184 -0.72 -5.49 28.75
C GLU A 184 0.34 -5.16 27.68
N TYR A 185 0.33 -5.88 26.56
CA TYR A 185 1.29 -5.71 25.47
C TYR A 185 0.78 -4.85 24.32
N ASP A 186 -0.42 -4.29 24.45
CA ASP A 186 -1.02 -3.43 23.43
C ASP A 186 -0.61 -1.98 23.62
N ASN A 187 0.52 -1.59 23.01
CA ASN A 187 1.02 -0.22 23.02
C ASN A 187 0.26 0.73 22.08
N ALA A 188 -0.95 0.38 21.63
CA ALA A 188 -1.81 1.29 20.85
C ALA A 188 -2.10 2.64 21.54
N PRO A 189 -2.31 2.73 22.87
CA PRO A 189 -2.43 4.03 23.55
C PRO A 189 -1.15 4.85 23.43
N TYR A 190 0.02 4.22 23.55
CA TYR A 190 1.31 4.88 23.38
C TYR A 190 1.48 5.39 21.95
N LEU A 191 1.22 4.55 20.95
CA LEU A 191 1.31 4.93 19.53
C LEU A 191 0.34 6.08 19.19
N ALA A 192 -0.87 6.07 19.75
CA ALA A 192 -1.83 7.16 19.58
C ALA A 192 -1.34 8.46 20.22
N ALA A 193 -0.81 8.39 21.46
CA ALA A 193 -0.24 9.53 22.15
C ALA A 193 0.99 10.08 21.41
N LEU A 194 1.85 9.20 20.90
CA LEU A 194 3.05 9.56 20.14
C LEU A 194 2.67 10.36 18.90
N LEU A 195 1.76 9.83 18.07
CA LEU A 195 1.29 10.50 16.86
C LEU A 195 0.54 11.81 17.17
N HIS A 196 -0.16 11.90 18.31
CA HIS A 196 -0.87 13.12 18.72
C HIS A 196 0.07 14.22 19.23
N THR A 197 1.17 13.83 19.88
CA THR A 197 2.14 14.78 20.46
C THR A 197 3.05 15.37 19.38
N MET A 198 3.24 14.66 18.25
CA MET A 198 3.99 15.15 17.09
C MET A 198 3.24 16.27 16.36
N ASP A 199 3.99 17.11 15.64
CA ASP A 199 3.38 18.07 14.72
C ASP A 199 2.49 17.33 13.69
N PRO A 200 1.30 17.85 13.33
CA PRO A 200 0.35 17.13 12.48
C PRO A 200 0.93 16.67 11.13
N LYS A 201 1.88 17.44 10.59
CA LYS A 201 2.59 17.09 9.35
C LYS A 201 3.50 15.88 9.55
N ASP A 202 4.29 15.87 10.62
CA ASP A 202 5.24 14.79 10.90
C ASP A 202 4.53 13.53 11.37
N ALA A 203 3.49 13.67 12.20
CA ALA A 203 2.60 12.58 12.58
C ALA A 203 1.99 11.89 11.35
N LYS A 204 1.54 12.68 10.36
CA LYS A 204 1.02 12.15 9.08
C LYS A 204 2.09 11.35 8.35
N LYS A 205 3.32 11.87 8.26
CA LYS A 205 4.44 11.18 7.59
C LYS A 205 4.85 9.89 8.29
N VAL A 206 4.98 9.89 9.62
CA VAL A 206 5.26 8.67 10.40
C VAL A 206 4.16 7.64 10.20
N LYS A 207 2.89 8.06 10.27
CA LYS A 207 1.76 7.17 10.00
C LYS A 207 1.78 6.60 8.58
N GLN A 208 2.06 7.42 7.57
CA GLN A 208 2.16 6.96 6.18
C GLN A 208 3.34 5.99 5.99
N CYS A 209 4.48 6.24 6.65
CA CYS A 209 5.62 5.33 6.69
C CYS A 209 5.26 3.94 7.24
N ILE A 210 4.51 3.90 8.35
CA ILE A 210 4.00 2.66 8.92
C ILE A 210 3.06 1.94 7.93
N LEU A 211 2.09 2.67 7.37
CA LEU A 211 1.05 2.10 6.51
C LEU A 211 1.55 1.62 5.14
N ASN A 212 2.68 2.12 4.67
CA ASN A 212 3.35 1.67 3.45
C ASN A 212 4.06 0.31 3.58
N GLU A 213 4.03 -0.33 4.74
CA GLU A 213 4.76 -1.58 5.03
C GLU A 213 6.30 -1.43 4.88
N ASN A 214 6.78 -0.20 5.03
CA ASN A 214 8.19 0.19 4.89
C ASN A 214 8.93 0.30 6.22
N ILE A 215 8.28 -0.11 7.32
CA ILE A 215 8.95 -0.30 8.60
C ILE A 215 9.62 -1.67 8.59
N LEU A 216 10.93 -1.65 8.72
CA LEU A 216 11.74 -2.84 8.93
C LEU A 216 12.15 -2.95 10.39
N LEU A 217 12.49 -4.17 10.78
CA LEU A 217 13.04 -4.49 12.08
C LEU A 217 14.44 -5.05 11.87
N GLY A 218 15.43 -4.29 12.35
CA GLY A 218 16.84 -4.66 12.34
C GLY A 218 17.21 -5.51 13.55
N PHE A 219 17.89 -6.63 13.32
CA PHE A 219 18.39 -7.51 14.38
C PHE A 219 19.68 -8.26 13.96
N ASP A 220 20.46 -8.72 14.94
CA ASP A 220 21.77 -9.34 14.72
C ASP A 220 21.73 -10.88 14.81
N SER A 221 22.63 -11.59 14.11
CA SER A 221 22.73 -13.07 14.20
C SER A 221 23.03 -13.57 15.60
N SER A 222 23.75 -12.75 16.37
CA SER A 222 24.08 -13.01 17.77
C SER A 222 22.82 -13.21 18.61
N THR A 223 21.74 -12.49 18.25
CA THR A 223 20.43 -12.57 18.89
C THR A 223 19.53 -13.59 18.19
N TYR A 224 19.51 -13.63 16.85
CA TYR A 224 18.60 -14.49 16.08
C TYR A 224 19.28 -15.19 14.91
N LYS A 225 19.22 -16.52 14.87
CA LYS A 225 19.63 -17.26 13.68
C LYS A 225 18.53 -17.19 12.62
N PRO A 226 18.77 -16.55 11.46
CA PRO A 226 17.76 -16.47 10.41
C PRO A 226 17.48 -17.85 9.83
N LEU A 227 16.20 -18.17 9.65
CA LEU A 227 15.78 -19.34 8.91
C LEU A 227 15.89 -19.05 7.41
N LYS A 228 16.46 -19.99 6.64
CA LYS A 228 16.70 -19.85 5.18
C LYS A 228 15.43 -19.55 4.36
N GLU A 229 14.25 -19.78 4.92
CA GLU A 229 12.96 -19.67 4.23
C GLU A 229 12.14 -18.43 4.64
N HIS A 230 12.67 -17.55 5.49
CA HIS A 230 11.90 -16.41 6.00
C HIS A 230 12.19 -15.10 5.27
N PHE A 231 11.26 -14.15 5.39
CA PHE A 231 11.32 -12.77 4.88
C PHE A 231 12.38 -11.94 5.61
N VAL A 232 13.61 -12.46 5.62
CA VAL A 232 14.80 -11.90 6.23
C VAL A 232 15.80 -11.62 5.12
N LYS A 233 16.37 -10.43 5.13
CA LYS A 233 17.39 -9.99 4.18
C LYS A 233 18.60 -9.51 4.96
N VAL A 234 19.78 -9.72 4.40
CA VAL A 234 21.01 -9.15 4.97
C VAL A 234 20.96 -7.64 4.72
N THR A 235 21.22 -6.84 5.74
CA THR A 235 21.11 -5.37 5.65
C THR A 235 22.01 -4.79 4.57
N LYS A 236 23.19 -5.37 4.33
CA LYS A 236 24.14 -4.93 3.29
C LYS A 236 23.58 -4.98 1.87
N ASP A 237 22.53 -5.79 1.64
CA ASP A 237 21.87 -5.95 0.33
C ASP A 237 20.69 -4.98 0.18
N LEU A 238 20.44 -4.12 1.18
CA LEU A 238 19.33 -3.19 1.24
C LEU A 238 19.84 -1.75 1.45
N SER A 239 19.15 -0.79 0.84
CA SER A 239 19.25 0.61 1.25
C SER A 239 18.20 0.85 2.31
N VAL A 240 18.59 1.09 3.57
CA VAL A 240 17.68 1.31 4.70
C VAL A 240 18.17 2.51 5.52
N SER A 241 17.25 3.19 6.20
CA SER A 241 17.57 4.30 7.11
C SER A 241 17.00 4.07 8.51
N GLY A 242 17.56 4.73 9.52
CA GLY A 242 17.07 4.64 10.89
C GLY A 242 17.97 3.79 11.80
N PRO A 243 17.65 3.71 13.10
CA PRO A 243 18.55 3.11 14.09
C PRO A 243 18.88 1.64 13.84
N GLY A 244 17.97 0.88 13.20
CA GLY A 244 18.19 -0.52 12.86
C GLY A 244 19.09 -0.76 11.65
N SER A 245 19.62 0.29 11.00
CA SER A 245 20.41 0.15 9.75
C SER A 245 21.79 -0.46 9.95
N LEU A 246 22.26 -0.49 11.19
CA LEU A 246 23.53 -1.11 11.57
C LEU A 246 23.38 -2.60 11.91
N ALA A 247 22.15 -3.10 12.04
CA ALA A 247 21.91 -4.50 12.35
C ALA A 247 22.27 -5.41 11.16
N GLU A 248 22.62 -6.66 11.43
CA GLU A 248 23.03 -7.61 10.38
C GLU A 248 21.89 -8.01 9.43
N TYR A 249 20.68 -8.17 9.97
CA TYR A 249 19.49 -8.59 9.24
C TYR A 249 18.34 -7.61 9.38
N GLN A 250 17.46 -7.64 8.39
CA GLN A 250 16.21 -6.89 8.36
C GLN A 250 15.04 -7.83 8.13
N THR A 251 13.90 -7.55 8.75
CA THR A 251 12.61 -8.16 8.40
C THR A 251 11.50 -7.09 8.34
N THR A 252 10.42 -7.34 7.59
CA THR A 252 9.30 -6.40 7.48
C THR A 252 8.36 -6.51 8.67
N VAL A 253 7.86 -5.38 9.17
CA VAL A 253 6.82 -5.32 10.20
C VAL A 253 5.51 -4.90 9.55
N ARG A 254 4.47 -5.74 9.70
CA ARG A 254 3.13 -5.37 9.24
C ARG A 254 2.60 -4.15 9.99
N PRO A 255 1.86 -3.23 9.33
CA PRO A 255 1.35 -2.03 9.98
C PRO A 255 0.51 -2.33 11.24
N SER A 256 -0.31 -3.40 11.18
CA SER A 256 -1.14 -3.88 12.29
C SER A 256 -0.33 -4.36 13.50
N TYR A 257 0.95 -4.66 13.32
CA TYR A 257 1.84 -5.16 14.37
C TYR A 257 2.71 -4.09 15.02
N VAL A 258 2.82 -2.91 14.41
CA VAL A 258 3.63 -1.80 14.96
C VAL A 258 3.19 -1.41 16.38
N ARG A 259 1.90 -1.46 16.68
CA ARG A 259 1.36 -1.20 18.03
C ARG A 259 1.81 -2.19 19.12
N TYR A 260 2.51 -3.27 18.77
CA TYR A 260 3.04 -4.24 19.72
C TYR A 260 4.56 -4.14 19.89
N LEU A 261 5.21 -3.21 19.19
CA LEU A 261 6.61 -2.89 19.45
C LEU A 261 6.76 -2.29 20.85
N SER A 262 7.94 -2.45 21.46
CA SER A 262 8.24 -1.85 22.76
C SER A 262 8.15 -0.32 22.69
N ILE A 263 8.03 0.34 23.85
CA ILE A 263 7.99 1.81 23.91
C ILE A 263 9.28 2.42 23.31
N SER A 264 10.45 1.84 23.59
CA SER A 264 11.72 2.30 23.03
C SER A 264 11.75 2.18 21.51
N MET A 265 11.25 1.08 20.95
CA MET A 265 11.12 0.88 19.51
C MET A 265 10.11 1.85 18.86
N LEU A 266 8.97 2.11 19.52
CA LEU A 266 8.00 3.11 19.06
C LEU A 266 8.60 4.51 19.04
N ASN A 267 9.44 4.86 20.03
CA ASN A 267 10.12 6.14 20.05
C ASN A 267 11.07 6.33 18.87
N GLN A 268 11.70 5.26 18.38
CA GLN A 268 12.54 5.33 17.18
C GLN A 268 11.76 5.75 15.93
N LEU A 269 10.45 5.45 15.85
CA LEU A 269 9.61 5.84 14.71
C LEU A 269 9.45 7.36 14.58
N THR A 270 9.72 8.12 15.64
CA THR A 270 9.71 9.59 15.57
C THR A 270 10.71 10.13 14.55
N ALA A 271 11.78 9.41 14.22
CA ALA A 271 12.73 9.82 13.19
C ALA A 271 12.28 9.49 11.76
N SER A 272 11.21 8.71 11.60
CA SER A 272 10.82 8.17 10.28
C SER A 272 10.16 9.20 9.36
N TYR A 273 9.75 10.37 9.87
CA TYR A 273 9.16 11.43 9.02
C TYR A 273 10.16 11.98 8.00
N ASN A 274 11.47 11.80 8.22
CA ASN A 274 12.53 12.25 7.30
C ASN A 274 12.65 11.38 6.05
N VAL A 275 12.05 10.18 6.06
CA VAL A 275 12.14 9.20 4.97
C VAL A 275 10.98 9.33 3.97
N ASP A 276 9.93 10.04 4.38
CA ASP A 276 8.76 10.30 3.55
C ASP A 276 9.07 11.37 2.50
N ASP A 277 8.95 10.99 1.23
CA ASP A 277 9.18 11.87 0.09
C ASP A 277 7.87 12.09 -0.67
N THR A 278 7.42 13.33 -0.69
CA THR A 278 6.28 13.72 -1.51
C THR A 278 6.60 13.46 -2.97
N SER A 279 5.80 12.62 -3.62
CA SER A 279 6.01 12.13 -4.99
C SER A 279 5.67 13.18 -6.05
N TYR A 280 6.18 14.41 -5.93
CA TYR A 280 5.82 15.52 -6.82
C TYR A 280 6.12 15.18 -8.28
N PHE A 281 7.26 14.53 -8.54
CA PHE A 281 7.63 14.12 -9.90
C PHE A 281 6.61 13.13 -10.48
N GLU A 282 6.28 12.06 -9.75
CA GLU A 282 5.31 11.06 -10.20
C GLU A 282 3.89 11.65 -10.33
N VAL A 283 3.51 12.56 -9.43
CA VAL A 283 2.25 13.31 -9.53
C VAL A 283 2.24 14.18 -10.79
N CYS A 284 3.32 14.89 -11.11
CA CYS A 284 3.42 15.67 -12.35
C CYS A 284 3.36 14.77 -13.59
N VAL A 285 4.07 13.65 -13.61
CA VAL A 285 4.05 12.69 -14.73
C VAL A 285 2.64 12.13 -14.93
N THR A 286 1.96 11.73 -13.85
CA THR A 286 0.60 11.20 -13.94
C THR A 286 -0.43 12.26 -14.34
N LEU A 287 -0.31 13.50 -13.88
CA LEU A 287 -1.17 14.60 -14.34
C LEU A 287 -0.95 14.91 -15.82
N GLY A 288 0.31 14.92 -16.28
CA GLY A 288 0.64 15.04 -17.69
C GLY A 288 0.06 13.89 -18.51
N GLN A 289 0.13 12.66 -18.01
CA GLN A 289 -0.50 11.49 -18.63
C GLN A 289 -2.03 11.62 -18.69
N ILE A 290 -2.69 12.07 -17.63
CA ILE A 290 -4.15 12.30 -17.65
C ILE A 290 -4.51 13.34 -18.69
N PHE A 291 -3.80 14.48 -18.71
CA PHE A 291 -4.06 15.53 -19.69
C PHE A 291 -3.87 15.03 -21.12
N PHE A 292 -2.75 14.36 -21.39
CA PHE A 292 -2.45 13.78 -22.71
C PHE A 292 -3.51 12.76 -23.13
N THR A 293 -3.82 11.77 -22.28
CA THR A 293 -4.84 10.74 -22.59
C THR A 293 -6.23 11.32 -22.78
N VAL A 294 -6.56 12.40 -22.08
CA VAL A 294 -7.82 13.15 -22.23
C VAL A 294 -7.91 13.86 -23.58
N VAL A 295 -6.86 14.59 -23.97
CA VAL A 295 -6.79 15.28 -25.27
C VAL A 295 -6.87 14.27 -26.41
N GLU A 296 -6.07 13.21 -26.35
CA GLU A 296 -6.06 12.14 -27.35
C GLU A 296 -7.44 11.44 -27.43
N CYS A 297 -8.14 11.22 -26.31
CA CYS A 297 -9.52 10.68 -26.35
C CYS A 297 -10.51 11.57 -27.12
N MET A 298 -10.32 12.90 -27.05
CA MET A 298 -11.19 13.88 -27.68
C MET A 298 -10.86 14.07 -29.17
N GLU A 299 -9.57 14.09 -29.52
CA GLU A 299 -9.09 14.42 -30.86
C GLU A 299 -8.96 13.20 -31.78
N ILE A 300 -8.71 12.00 -31.24
CA ILE A 300 -8.53 10.82 -32.09
C ILE A 300 -9.86 10.40 -32.72
N ASP A 301 -9.87 10.36 -34.05
CA ASP A 301 -10.84 9.61 -34.86
C ASP A 301 -10.41 8.14 -34.93
N GLY A 302 -11.34 7.21 -34.64
CA GLY A 302 -11.01 5.79 -34.58
C GLY A 302 -12.13 4.88 -34.11
N ASP A 303 -11.91 3.55 -34.20
CA ASP A 303 -12.85 2.59 -33.63
C ASP A 303 -13.08 2.92 -32.17
N LYS A 304 -14.36 3.01 -31.85
CA LYS A 304 -14.87 3.27 -30.52
C LYS A 304 -14.18 2.35 -29.48
N TRP A 305 -13.76 1.13 -29.83
CA TRP A 305 -13.06 0.20 -28.91
C TRP A 305 -11.70 0.71 -28.44
N ALA A 306 -10.98 1.46 -29.26
CA ALA A 306 -9.73 2.07 -28.85
C ALA A 306 -9.93 3.22 -27.86
N LYS A 307 -11.05 3.96 -27.98
CA LYS A 307 -11.43 4.97 -26.97
C LYS A 307 -11.69 4.34 -25.61
N VAL A 308 -12.26 3.12 -25.57
CA VAL A 308 -12.42 2.37 -24.30
C VAL A 308 -11.06 2.13 -23.63
N VAL A 309 -10.09 1.67 -24.41
CA VAL A 309 -8.72 1.43 -23.92
C VAL A 309 -8.15 2.70 -23.29
N MET A 310 -8.27 3.84 -23.96
CA MET A 310 -7.80 5.14 -23.46
C MET A 310 -8.56 5.63 -22.21
N ILE A 311 -9.89 5.44 -22.15
CA ILE A 311 -10.70 5.73 -20.96
C ILE A 311 -10.23 4.90 -19.75
N ILE A 312 -9.94 3.62 -19.97
CA ILE A 312 -9.43 2.74 -18.92
C ILE A 312 -8.06 3.24 -18.44
N TYR A 313 -7.14 3.64 -19.34
CA TYR A 313 -5.87 4.26 -18.94
C TYR A 313 -6.04 5.55 -18.15
N THR A 314 -6.99 6.39 -18.57
CA THR A 314 -7.29 7.64 -17.87
C THR A 314 -7.76 7.34 -16.44
N ALA A 315 -8.71 6.40 -16.28
CA ALA A 315 -9.18 5.98 -14.96
C ALA A 315 -8.05 5.40 -14.10
N MET A 316 -7.20 4.55 -14.68
CA MET A 316 -6.02 4.01 -13.99
C MET A 316 -5.08 5.10 -13.50
N SER A 317 -4.79 6.09 -14.34
CA SER A 317 -3.93 7.22 -14.00
C SER A 317 -4.52 8.05 -12.87
N VAL A 318 -5.83 8.31 -12.89
CA VAL A 318 -6.55 9.00 -11.80
C VAL A 318 -6.43 8.22 -10.47
N PHE A 319 -6.58 6.90 -10.50
CA PHE A 319 -6.38 6.07 -9.30
C PHE A 319 -4.94 6.14 -8.79
N GLN A 320 -3.93 6.09 -9.68
CA GLN A 320 -2.53 6.21 -9.28
C GLN A 320 -2.23 7.56 -8.61
N VAL A 321 -2.65 8.67 -9.23
CA VAL A 321 -2.52 10.04 -8.67
C VAL A 321 -3.15 10.10 -7.29
N THR A 322 -4.40 9.63 -7.19
CA THR A 322 -5.15 9.64 -5.93
C THR A 322 -4.42 8.83 -4.87
N SER A 323 -3.82 7.69 -5.25
CA SER A 323 -3.05 6.86 -4.33
C SER A 323 -1.77 7.54 -3.83
N LEU A 324 -1.07 8.28 -4.68
CA LEU A 324 0.15 9.04 -4.33
C LEU A 324 -0.18 10.19 -3.36
N PHE A 325 -1.32 10.85 -3.54
CA PHE A 325 -1.81 11.85 -2.59
C PHE A 325 -2.29 11.25 -1.26
N ALA A 326 -2.95 10.09 -1.32
CA ALA A 326 -3.50 9.44 -0.14
C ALA A 326 -2.39 8.89 0.77
N LEU A 327 -1.41 8.22 0.17
CA LEU A 327 -0.30 7.57 0.86
C LEU A 327 0.97 7.95 0.12
N HIS A 328 1.84 8.74 0.74
CA HIS A 328 3.06 9.20 0.07
C HIS A 328 4.03 8.05 -0.24
N LYS A 329 4.92 8.27 -1.20
CA LYS A 329 6.03 7.35 -1.49
C LYS A 329 7.13 7.55 -0.44
N GLN A 330 7.93 6.51 -0.27
CA GLN A 330 9.17 6.61 0.52
C GLN A 330 10.35 6.36 -0.39
N SER A 331 11.44 7.09 -0.13
CA SER A 331 12.69 6.93 -0.88
C SER A 331 13.40 5.63 -0.50
N MET A 332 13.26 5.21 0.76
CA MET A 332 13.83 3.99 1.33
C MET A 332 12.96 3.50 2.50
N PRO A 333 13.08 2.24 2.94
CA PRO A 333 12.46 1.78 4.17
C PRO A 333 13.14 2.38 5.41
N PHE A 334 12.36 2.54 6.48
CA PHE A 334 12.86 2.94 7.80
C PHE A 334 12.98 1.71 8.69
N THR A 335 14.13 1.50 9.32
CA THR A 335 14.41 0.36 10.17
C THR A 335 14.54 0.75 11.64
N VAL A 336 13.80 0.01 12.47
CA VAL A 336 13.83 0.09 13.92
C VAL A 336 14.81 -0.95 14.44
N TYR A 337 15.68 -0.58 15.38
CA TYR A 337 16.55 -1.53 16.05
C TYR A 337 15.77 -2.33 17.10
N TYR A 338 15.83 -3.65 17.03
CA TYR A 338 15.24 -4.54 18.02
C TYR A 338 16.13 -4.63 19.26
N ASP A 339 15.78 -3.87 20.30
CA ASP A 339 16.59 -3.73 21.51
C ASP A 339 16.19 -4.68 22.66
N GLN A 340 14.92 -5.10 22.71
CA GLN A 340 14.38 -5.88 23.83
C GLN A 340 13.53 -7.05 23.36
N ASP A 341 13.77 -8.23 23.94
CA ASP A 341 12.93 -9.39 23.66
C ASP A 341 11.59 -9.32 24.42
N LEU A 342 10.49 -9.25 23.67
CA LEU A 342 9.14 -9.35 24.21
C LEU A 342 8.69 -10.82 24.17
N SER A 343 8.26 -11.38 25.31
CA SER A 343 7.76 -12.75 25.32
C SER A 343 6.41 -12.85 24.59
N TRP A 344 6.36 -13.47 23.41
CA TRP A 344 5.10 -13.68 22.67
C TRP A 344 4.11 -14.52 23.46
N GLN A 345 4.58 -15.41 24.34
CA GLN A 345 3.70 -16.23 25.18
C GLN A 345 2.83 -15.36 26.07
N LYS A 346 3.42 -14.36 26.73
CA LYS A 346 2.68 -13.38 27.53
C LYS A 346 1.70 -12.59 26.66
N LEU A 347 2.11 -12.25 25.44
CA LEU A 347 1.29 -11.53 24.46
C LEU A 347 0.11 -12.38 23.93
N ILE A 348 0.23 -13.71 23.90
CA ILE A 348 -0.85 -14.65 23.57
C ILE A 348 -1.79 -14.88 24.75
N GLU A 349 -1.23 -15.05 25.96
CA GLU A 349 -1.99 -15.22 27.21
C GLU A 349 -2.88 -14.00 27.47
N ASP A 350 -2.33 -12.79 27.39
CA ASP A 350 -3.04 -11.51 27.52
C ASP A 350 -4.15 -11.32 26.48
N ARG A 351 -4.09 -12.06 25.36
CA ARG A 351 -5.13 -12.02 24.33
C ARG A 351 -6.27 -13.00 24.52
N GLY A 352 -6.20 -13.89 25.51
CA GLY A 352 -7.16 -14.99 25.66
C GLY A 352 -7.18 -15.92 24.45
N ILE A 353 -6.07 -15.97 23.70
CA ILE A 353 -5.97 -16.81 22.52
C ILE A 353 -5.66 -18.22 22.99
N TYR A 354 -6.67 -19.09 22.96
CA TYR A 354 -6.44 -20.52 23.04
C TYR A 354 -5.57 -20.92 21.86
N VAL A 355 -4.27 -21.12 22.12
CA VAL A 355 -3.36 -21.77 21.18
C VAL A 355 -4.03 -23.07 20.75
N ILE A 356 -4.45 -23.14 19.49
CA ILE A 356 -5.07 -24.34 18.92
C ILE A 356 -4.16 -25.52 19.29
N LYS A 357 -4.75 -26.62 19.80
CA LYS A 357 -4.00 -27.80 20.28
C LYS A 357 -2.97 -28.32 19.27
N ASP A 358 -3.15 -28.06 17.98
CA ASP A 358 -2.20 -28.42 16.92
C ASP A 358 -0.95 -27.54 16.87
N VAL A 359 -1.00 -26.29 17.35
CA VAL A 359 0.19 -25.45 17.51
C VAL A 359 1.09 -25.97 18.64
N LYS A 360 0.54 -26.64 19.67
CA LYS A 360 1.34 -27.39 20.65
C LYS A 360 2.08 -28.58 20.02
N ARG A 361 1.54 -29.19 18.96
CA ARG A 361 2.22 -30.26 18.19
C ARG A 361 3.40 -29.74 17.37
N ILE A 362 3.34 -28.49 16.91
CA ILE A 362 4.41 -27.86 16.12
C ILE A 362 5.50 -27.25 17.01
N LEU A 363 5.13 -26.69 18.18
CA LEU A 363 6.07 -25.95 19.04
C LEU A 363 6.81 -26.79 20.08
N PHE A 364 6.34 -28.00 20.40
CA PHE A 364 7.01 -28.87 21.36
C PHE A 364 7.08 -30.29 20.81
N PRO A 365 8.16 -30.66 20.09
CA PRO A 365 8.50 -32.07 20.01
C PRO A 365 8.72 -32.50 21.46
N HIS A 366 7.77 -33.28 21.98
CA HIS A 366 7.89 -33.95 23.26
C HIS A 366 9.30 -34.53 23.33
N LYS A 367 10.05 -34.27 24.42
CA LYS A 367 11.42 -34.76 24.67
C LYS A 367 11.60 -36.29 24.56
N TYR A 368 10.53 -37.02 24.23
CA TYR A 368 10.45 -38.48 24.11
C TYR A 368 9.68 -38.95 22.86
N ALA A 369 9.36 -38.11 21.89
CA ALA A 369 8.74 -38.60 20.65
C ALA A 369 9.80 -39.29 19.78
N PRO A 370 9.72 -40.62 19.55
CA PRO A 370 10.62 -41.30 18.63
C PRO A 370 10.45 -40.70 17.23
N LYS A 371 11.58 -40.42 16.58
CA LYS A 371 11.72 -39.83 15.24
C LYS A 371 10.59 -40.27 14.29
N PRO A 372 9.79 -39.36 13.71
CA PRO A 372 9.17 -39.63 12.43
C PRO A 372 10.22 -39.43 11.34
N LEU A 373 10.69 -40.54 10.77
CA LEU A 373 11.37 -40.57 9.48
C LEU A 373 10.35 -40.24 8.38
N THR A 374 10.12 -38.96 8.12
CA THR A 374 9.59 -38.55 6.81
C THR A 374 10.77 -38.28 5.86
N PRO A 375 10.78 -38.85 4.64
CA PRO A 375 11.90 -38.73 3.69
C PRO A 375 12.22 -37.31 3.21
N THR A 376 11.37 -36.33 3.52
CA THR A 376 11.59 -34.92 3.15
C THR A 376 12.37 -34.11 4.19
N GLY A 377 12.77 -34.72 5.32
CA GLY A 377 13.94 -34.30 6.08
C GLY A 377 14.10 -32.80 6.41
N ILE A 378 13.02 -32.03 6.58
CA ILE A 378 13.12 -30.72 7.21
C ILE A 378 13.21 -30.97 8.71
N VAL A 379 14.43 -31.20 9.17
CA VAL A 379 14.76 -31.17 10.59
C VAL A 379 14.50 -29.73 11.04
N TYR A 380 13.40 -29.51 11.76
CA TYR A 380 13.21 -28.30 12.57
C TYR A 380 14.25 -28.33 13.69
N SER A 381 15.50 -28.02 13.35
CA SER A 381 16.60 -27.96 14.29
C SER A 381 16.31 -26.82 15.27
N GLY A 382 16.09 -27.20 16.52
CA GLY A 382 16.12 -26.36 17.72
C GLY A 382 15.75 -24.89 17.51
N TRP A 383 14.46 -24.60 17.62
CA TRP A 383 13.96 -23.24 17.86
C TRP A 383 14.63 -22.72 19.14
N VAL A 384 15.68 -21.90 19.01
CA VAL A 384 16.44 -21.43 20.18
C VAL A 384 15.63 -20.40 21.00
N TYR A 385 14.55 -19.84 20.44
CA TYR A 385 13.83 -18.74 21.08
C TYR A 385 12.30 -18.91 21.00
N PRO A 386 11.73 -19.94 21.65
CA PRO A 386 10.30 -20.25 21.61
C PRO A 386 9.42 -19.19 22.31
N THR A 387 9.97 -18.04 22.69
CA THR A 387 9.27 -16.93 23.34
C THR A 387 9.48 -15.58 22.67
N SER A 388 10.33 -15.40 21.65
CA SER A 388 10.65 -14.05 21.15
C SER A 388 9.55 -13.40 20.29
N CYS A 389 9.30 -12.10 20.45
CA CYS A 389 8.40 -11.32 19.59
C CYS A 389 8.96 -11.14 18.17
N VAL A 390 10.29 -11.14 18.00
CA VAL A 390 10.91 -11.22 16.67
C VAL A 390 10.49 -12.51 15.99
N LEU A 391 10.50 -13.65 16.70
CA LEU A 391 10.02 -14.91 16.13
C LEU A 391 8.55 -14.79 15.68
N PHE A 392 7.70 -14.17 16.50
CA PHE A 392 6.30 -13.93 16.14
C PHE A 392 6.15 -13.08 14.86
N ILE A 393 6.94 -12.02 14.73
CA ILE A 393 6.99 -11.16 13.53
C ILE A 393 7.52 -11.96 12.32
N LEU A 394 8.61 -12.70 12.49
CA LEU A 394 9.28 -13.50 11.46
C LEU A 394 8.41 -14.63 10.92
N GLU A 395 7.72 -15.35 11.81
CA GLU A 395 6.82 -16.44 11.44
C GLU A 395 5.49 -15.92 10.85
N ARG A 396 5.27 -14.59 10.85
CA ARG A 396 4.01 -13.95 10.44
C ARG A 396 2.80 -14.63 11.06
N ARG A 397 2.91 -15.15 12.29
CA ARG A 397 1.79 -15.85 12.92
C ARG A 397 0.64 -14.87 13.03
N GLU A 398 -0.46 -15.17 12.36
CA GLU A 398 -1.63 -14.32 12.41
C GLU A 398 -2.38 -14.63 13.71
N PHE A 399 -2.68 -13.61 14.52
CA PHE A 399 -3.55 -13.82 15.68
C PHE A 399 -4.93 -14.20 15.17
N GLU A 400 -5.27 -15.49 15.23
CA GLU A 400 -6.43 -16.09 14.60
C GLU A 400 -7.80 -15.64 15.17
N LEU A 401 -7.82 -14.71 16.12
CA LEU A 401 -8.95 -14.58 17.06
C LEU A 401 -9.72 -13.27 17.05
N ASP A 402 -9.42 -12.34 16.15
CA ASP A 402 -10.41 -11.32 15.79
C ASP A 402 -10.74 -11.48 14.32
N ARG A 403 -11.76 -12.29 14.01
CA ARG A 403 -12.24 -12.53 12.64
C ARG A 403 -12.45 -11.21 11.90
N ARG A 404 -12.77 -10.10 12.59
CA ARG A 404 -12.89 -8.75 11.99
C ARG A 404 -11.56 -8.09 11.67
N ARG A 405 -10.47 -8.37 12.38
CA ARG A 405 -9.12 -7.83 12.10
C ARG A 405 -8.28 -8.72 11.20
N LEU A 406 -8.43 -10.04 11.32
CA LEU A 406 -7.95 -10.99 10.32
C LEU A 406 -8.52 -10.60 8.96
N LEU A 407 -9.81 -10.24 8.95
CA LEU A 407 -10.45 -9.63 7.81
C LEU A 407 -9.72 -8.37 7.35
N ILE A 408 -9.21 -7.45 8.17
CA ILE A 408 -8.54 -6.20 7.72
C ILE A 408 -7.21 -6.45 6.99
N ASP A 409 -6.33 -7.32 7.50
CA ASP A 409 -5.05 -7.65 6.83
C ASP A 409 -5.28 -8.54 5.60
N ILE A 410 -6.19 -9.52 5.71
CA ILE A 410 -6.68 -10.28 4.57
C ILE A 410 -7.40 -9.34 3.59
N TYR A 411 -8.06 -8.29 4.06
CA TYR A 411 -8.72 -7.27 3.24
C TYR A 411 -7.66 -6.42 2.54
N GLY A 412 -6.44 -6.21 3.02
CA GLY A 412 -5.42 -5.54 2.20
C GLY A 412 -5.18 -6.29 0.87
N ASN A 413 -4.87 -7.58 0.98
CA ASN A 413 -4.64 -8.45 -0.19
C ASN A 413 -5.93 -8.79 -0.95
N ARG A 414 -7.07 -8.92 -0.26
CA ARG A 414 -8.37 -9.10 -0.90
C ARG A 414 -8.92 -7.82 -1.49
N VAL A 415 -8.60 -6.64 -0.98
CA VAL A 415 -8.94 -5.33 -1.58
C VAL A 415 -8.15 -5.20 -2.87
N HIS A 416 -6.85 -5.51 -2.87
CA HIS A 416 -6.10 -5.63 -4.11
C HIS A 416 -6.80 -6.61 -5.08
N GLY A 417 -7.09 -7.84 -4.66
CA GLY A 417 -7.78 -8.83 -5.50
C GLY A 417 -9.17 -8.38 -5.97
N ILE A 418 -10.01 -7.84 -5.09
CA ILE A 418 -11.37 -7.37 -5.37
C ILE A 418 -11.34 -6.16 -6.28
N PHE A 419 -10.46 -5.17 -6.06
CA PHE A 419 -10.37 -4.00 -6.92
C PHE A 419 -9.70 -4.32 -8.25
N SER A 420 -8.78 -5.28 -8.31
CA SER A 420 -8.32 -5.85 -9.58
C SER A 420 -9.50 -6.51 -10.30
N ILE A 421 -10.32 -7.33 -9.62
CA ILE A 421 -11.51 -7.98 -10.20
C ILE A 421 -12.59 -6.99 -10.59
N LEU A 422 -12.85 -5.96 -9.79
CA LEU A 422 -13.81 -4.90 -10.09
C LEU A 422 -13.30 -4.02 -11.22
N GLY A 423 -12.00 -3.69 -11.26
CA GLY A 423 -11.39 -3.03 -12.41
C GLY A 423 -11.59 -3.85 -13.68
N MET A 424 -11.45 -5.17 -13.59
CA MET A 424 -11.72 -6.11 -14.68
C MET A 424 -13.21 -6.23 -15.02
N GLY A 425 -14.13 -6.08 -14.06
CA GLY A 425 -15.58 -6.20 -14.28
C GLY A 425 -16.27 -4.90 -14.71
N VAL A 426 -15.79 -3.76 -14.25
CA VAL A 426 -16.26 -2.42 -14.64
C VAL A 426 -15.84 -2.11 -16.07
N SER A 427 -14.68 -2.59 -16.52
CA SER A 427 -14.19 -2.35 -17.88
C SER A 427 -15.17 -2.89 -18.95
N PRO A 428 -15.67 -4.15 -18.89
CA PRO A 428 -16.75 -4.64 -19.75
C PRO A 428 -18.08 -3.88 -19.61
N LEU A 429 -18.41 -3.34 -18.43
CA LEU A 429 -19.62 -2.53 -18.25
C LEU A 429 -19.52 -1.19 -18.98
N VAL A 430 -18.34 -0.57 -19.00
CA VAL A 430 -18.07 0.62 -19.84
C VAL A 430 -18.29 0.26 -21.32
N CYS A 431 -17.89 -0.94 -21.73
CA CYS A 431 -18.16 -1.43 -23.08
C CYS A 431 -19.68 -1.60 -23.33
N ILE A 432 -20.40 -2.27 -22.44
CA ILE A 432 -21.85 -2.47 -22.63
C ILE A 432 -22.59 -1.12 -22.68
N TRP A 433 -22.21 -0.17 -21.82
CA TRP A 433 -22.84 1.14 -21.71
C TRP A 433 -22.66 2.02 -22.95
N ALA A 434 -21.52 1.93 -23.62
CA ALA A 434 -21.23 2.72 -24.83
C ALA A 434 -21.88 2.13 -26.12
N ASP A 435 -22.83 1.21 -25.98
CA ASP A 435 -23.63 0.60 -27.05
C ASP A 435 -22.78 -0.06 -28.15
N TYR A 436 -21.69 -0.74 -27.74
CA TYR A 436 -20.85 -1.54 -28.64
C TYR A 436 -21.54 -2.84 -29.07
N LYS A 437 -22.63 -2.71 -29.83
CA LYS A 437 -23.36 -3.84 -30.42
C LYS A 437 -22.65 -4.45 -31.64
N SER A 438 -21.75 -3.71 -32.29
CA SER A 438 -20.97 -4.25 -33.41
C SER A 438 -20.05 -5.37 -32.93
N GLN A 439 -20.17 -6.54 -33.56
CA GLN A 439 -19.22 -7.61 -33.36
C GLN A 439 -18.04 -7.36 -34.29
N SER A 440 -16.91 -6.94 -33.72
CA SER A 440 -15.64 -6.80 -34.44
C SER A 440 -14.59 -7.73 -33.82
N ILE A 441 -13.54 -8.06 -34.57
CA ILE A 441 -12.38 -8.79 -34.03
C ILE A 441 -11.76 -7.99 -32.87
N THR A 442 -11.72 -6.66 -33.00
CA THR A 442 -11.26 -5.72 -31.96
C THR A 442 -11.98 -5.93 -30.62
N LYS A 443 -13.30 -6.13 -30.64
CA LYS A 443 -14.09 -6.43 -29.42
C LYS A 443 -13.53 -7.63 -28.66
N TRP A 444 -13.32 -8.75 -29.36
CA TRP A 444 -12.86 -9.99 -28.72
C TRP A 444 -11.42 -9.87 -28.22
N LEU A 445 -10.57 -9.14 -28.94
CA LEU A 445 -9.21 -8.85 -28.50
C LEU A 445 -9.18 -8.00 -27.24
N VAL A 446 -10.00 -6.94 -27.17
CA VAL A 446 -10.14 -6.10 -25.97
C VAL A 446 -10.68 -6.90 -24.78
N ILE A 447 -11.70 -7.74 -24.99
CA ILE A 447 -12.22 -8.62 -23.93
C ILE A 447 -11.15 -9.62 -23.47
N GLY A 448 -10.41 -10.23 -24.41
CA GLY A 448 -9.31 -11.14 -24.10
C GLY A 448 -8.24 -10.48 -23.24
N TRP A 449 -7.85 -9.24 -23.57
CA TRP A 449 -6.96 -8.42 -22.77
C TRP A 449 -7.52 -8.16 -21.36
N MET A 450 -8.79 -7.78 -21.23
CA MET A 450 -9.44 -7.53 -19.92
C MET A 450 -9.54 -8.78 -19.04
N VAL A 451 -9.72 -9.97 -19.64
CA VAL A 451 -9.88 -11.25 -18.94
C VAL A 451 -8.54 -11.88 -18.57
N ALA A 452 -7.45 -11.57 -19.30
CA ALA A 452 -6.13 -12.15 -19.06
C ALA A 452 -5.62 -12.03 -17.60
N PRO A 453 -5.76 -10.87 -16.90
CA PRO A 453 -5.38 -10.81 -15.49
C PRO A 453 -6.25 -11.68 -14.56
N VAL A 454 -7.51 -11.98 -14.91
CA VAL A 454 -8.36 -12.94 -14.16
C VAL A 454 -7.74 -14.32 -14.25
N VAL A 455 -7.42 -14.76 -15.46
CA VAL A 455 -6.80 -16.07 -15.71
C VAL A 455 -5.46 -16.18 -15.00
N PHE A 456 -4.68 -15.09 -15.00
CA PHE A 456 -3.43 -15.02 -14.25
C PHE A 456 -3.64 -15.19 -12.73
N HIS A 457 -4.57 -14.45 -12.12
CA HIS A 457 -4.86 -14.57 -10.70
C HIS A 457 -5.45 -15.92 -10.30
N CYS A 458 -6.33 -16.51 -11.13
CA CYS A 458 -6.82 -17.87 -10.94
C CYS A 458 -5.67 -18.89 -10.99
N GLY A 459 -4.74 -18.73 -11.95
CA GLY A 459 -3.54 -19.56 -12.03
C GLY A 459 -2.68 -19.48 -10.76
N ILE A 460 -2.44 -18.28 -10.23
CA ILE A 460 -1.73 -18.09 -8.95
C ILE A 460 -2.48 -18.77 -7.80
N ALA A 461 -3.80 -18.60 -7.71
CA ALA A 461 -4.59 -19.18 -6.64
C ALA A 461 -4.55 -20.72 -6.65
N ILE A 462 -4.65 -21.34 -7.84
CA ILE A 462 -4.54 -22.80 -8.01
C ILE A 462 -3.13 -23.29 -7.65
N GLN A 463 -2.09 -22.56 -8.07
CA GLN A 463 -0.69 -22.91 -7.77
C GLN A 463 -0.37 -22.80 -6.28
N ASN A 464 -0.89 -21.80 -5.58
CA ASN A 464 -0.70 -21.65 -4.14
C ASN A 464 -1.34 -22.80 -3.34
N GLY A 465 -2.38 -23.45 -3.89
CA GLY A 465 -3.02 -24.63 -3.29
C GLY A 465 -2.26 -25.94 -3.52
N THR A 466 -1.29 -25.96 -4.44
CA THR A 466 -0.55 -27.17 -4.82
C THR A 466 0.91 -27.06 -4.38
N ILE A 467 1.20 -27.63 -3.21
CA ILE A 467 2.55 -27.66 -2.63
C ILE A 467 3.49 -28.40 -3.59
N GLY A 468 4.46 -27.69 -4.18
CA GLY A 468 5.52 -28.30 -5.00
C GLY A 468 5.56 -27.93 -6.48
N TYR A 469 4.78 -26.94 -6.95
CA TYR A 469 4.96 -26.48 -8.33
C TYR A 469 6.33 -25.80 -8.53
N ASN A 470 7.05 -26.25 -9.56
CA ASN A 470 8.32 -25.69 -9.96
C ASN A 470 8.17 -24.20 -10.32
N PHE A 471 9.04 -23.36 -9.74
CA PHE A 471 9.17 -21.93 -10.07
C PHE A 471 9.19 -21.69 -11.60
N LEU A 472 9.82 -22.59 -12.36
CA LEU A 472 9.85 -22.57 -13.81
C LEU A 472 8.45 -22.57 -14.44
N VAL A 473 7.54 -23.44 -13.99
CA VAL A 473 6.18 -23.54 -14.53
C VAL A 473 5.40 -22.26 -14.27
N ARG A 474 5.55 -21.68 -13.07
CA ARG A 474 4.93 -20.41 -12.70
C ARG A 474 5.43 -19.26 -13.58
N SER A 475 6.73 -19.18 -13.79
CA SER A 475 7.36 -18.17 -14.64
C SER A 475 6.94 -18.30 -16.11
N THR A 476 6.95 -19.52 -16.67
CA THR A 476 6.50 -19.76 -18.05
C THR A 476 5.03 -19.43 -18.24
N TRP A 477 4.17 -19.79 -17.29
CA TRP A 477 2.75 -19.45 -17.29
C TRP A 477 2.53 -17.93 -17.27
N PHE A 478 3.25 -17.21 -16.40
CA PHE A 478 3.20 -15.75 -16.34
C PHE A 478 3.62 -15.12 -17.66
N ILE A 479 4.74 -15.54 -18.24
CA ILE A 479 5.24 -15.03 -19.52
C ILE A 479 4.21 -15.27 -20.63
N PHE A 480 3.65 -16.48 -20.70
CA PHE A 480 2.66 -16.84 -21.72
C PHE A 480 1.40 -15.95 -21.64
N ILE A 481 0.80 -15.80 -20.45
CA ILE A 481 -0.39 -14.94 -20.30
C ILE A 481 -0.04 -13.48 -20.56
N SER A 482 1.14 -13.01 -20.13
CA SER A 482 1.57 -11.63 -20.36
C SER A 482 1.70 -11.32 -21.85
N LEU A 483 2.32 -12.22 -22.62
CA LEU A 483 2.44 -12.09 -24.07
C LEU A 483 1.08 -12.14 -24.77
N LEU A 484 0.18 -13.02 -24.31
CA LEU A 484 -1.18 -13.10 -24.83
C LEU A 484 -1.96 -11.80 -24.56
N SER A 485 -1.90 -11.28 -23.33
CA SER A 485 -2.54 -10.04 -22.89
C SER A 485 -2.06 -8.85 -23.73
N LEU A 486 -0.73 -8.67 -23.82
CA LEU A 486 -0.11 -7.59 -24.58
C LEU A 486 -0.40 -7.73 -26.07
N GLY A 487 -0.30 -8.95 -26.60
CA GLY A 487 -0.64 -9.25 -27.99
C GLY A 487 -2.08 -8.88 -28.31
N CYS A 488 -3.04 -9.31 -27.49
CA CYS A 488 -4.44 -8.94 -27.65
C CYS A 488 -4.64 -7.42 -27.69
N LEU A 489 -3.99 -6.66 -26.81
CA LEU A 489 -4.12 -5.21 -26.82
C LEU A 489 -3.49 -4.56 -28.07
N LEU A 490 -2.26 -4.94 -28.41
CA LEU A 490 -1.54 -4.38 -29.55
C LEU A 490 -2.31 -4.67 -30.85
N THR A 491 -2.79 -5.91 -31.00
CA THR A 491 -3.63 -6.31 -32.13
C THR A 491 -4.97 -5.57 -32.11
N ALA A 492 -5.65 -5.43 -30.96
CA ALA A 492 -6.90 -4.67 -30.86
C ALA A 492 -6.71 -3.21 -31.31
N THR A 493 -5.58 -2.62 -30.92
CA THR A 493 -5.24 -1.27 -31.30
C THR A 493 -5.04 -1.20 -32.81
N VAL A 494 -4.13 -2.00 -33.38
CA VAL A 494 -3.84 -1.94 -34.81
C VAL A 494 -5.09 -2.21 -35.65
N PHE A 495 -5.86 -3.25 -35.34
CA PHE A 495 -7.08 -3.59 -36.09
C PHE A 495 -8.22 -2.59 -35.89
N GLY A 496 -8.34 -1.97 -34.71
CA GLY A 496 -9.34 -0.93 -34.45
C GLY A 496 -9.10 0.36 -35.25
N TYR A 497 -7.90 0.57 -35.78
CA TYR A 497 -7.57 1.81 -36.50
C TYR A 497 -7.30 1.62 -37.99
N ILE A 498 -7.45 0.41 -38.52
CA ILE A 498 -7.35 0.16 -39.97
C ILE A 498 -8.77 -0.09 -40.50
N PRO A 499 -9.42 0.93 -41.10
CA PRO A 499 -10.84 0.84 -41.49
C PRO A 499 -11.11 -0.28 -42.52
N ASP A 500 -10.17 -0.51 -43.45
CA ASP A 500 -10.41 -1.34 -44.64
C ASP A 500 -10.26 -2.85 -44.40
N TYR A 501 -9.61 -3.26 -43.32
CA TYR A 501 -9.47 -4.68 -42.98
C TYR A 501 -10.69 -5.24 -42.24
N ALA A 502 -11.53 -4.38 -41.65
CA ALA A 502 -12.72 -4.82 -40.91
C ALA A 502 -13.84 -5.33 -41.83
N ASN A 503 -13.91 -4.80 -43.06
CA ASN A 503 -14.97 -5.14 -44.03
C ASN A 503 -14.56 -6.19 -45.07
N SER A 504 -13.27 -6.56 -45.16
CA SER A 504 -12.76 -7.50 -46.17
C SER A 504 -12.65 -8.95 -45.70
N PHE A 505 -12.88 -9.21 -44.40
CA PHE A 505 -12.82 -10.55 -43.79
C PHE A 505 -14.18 -11.12 -43.37
N LEU A 506 -15.26 -10.36 -43.54
CA LEU A 506 -16.66 -10.81 -43.42
C LEU A 506 -17.27 -10.88 -44.83
#